data_AF-A0A963GFJ5-F1
#
_entry.id   AF-A0A963GFJ5-F1
#
_cell.length_a   1.000
_cell.length_b   1.000
_cell.length_c   1.000
_cell.angle_alpha   90.00
_cell.angle_beta   90.00
_cell.angle_gamma   90.00
#
_symmetry.space_group_name_H-M   'P 1'
#
loop_
_entity.id
_entity.type
_entity.pdbx_description
1 polymer ?
#
loop_
_entity_poly.entity_id
_entity_poly.type
_entity_poly.pdbx_seq_one_letter_code
_entity_poly.pdbx_strand_id
1 'polypeptide(L)'
;MPLFKNATFEISIAKPGGLPPPIGAEIAFAGRSNAGKSSAINTLTDHNRLAFVSKTPGRTQLINFFRMQCGAALVDLPGYGYAEVQEKVRL
;
A
#
# COMPACT_ATOMS: atom_id res chain seq x y z
N MET A 1 12.55 18.69 9.96
CA MET A 1 11.65 17.62 10.43
C MET A 1 11.59 16.54 9.36
N PRO A 2 11.55 15.24 9.70
CA PRO A 2 11.45 14.18 8.70
C PRO A 2 10.08 14.25 8.04
N LEU A 3 10.05 14.48 6.73
CA LEU A 3 8.84 14.82 5.96
C LEU A 3 7.71 13.78 6.10
N PHE A 4 8.08 12.50 6.24
CA PHE A 4 7.16 11.38 6.26
C PHE A 4 6.82 10.89 7.68
N LYS A 5 7.44 11.46 8.73
CA LYS A 5 7.08 11.08 10.11
C LYS A 5 5.66 11.53 10.42
N ASN A 6 4.94 10.73 11.22
CA ASN A 6 3.53 10.92 11.59
C ASN A 6 2.52 10.63 10.47
N ALA A 7 2.90 9.91 9.42
CA ALA A 7 1.89 9.37 8.50
C ALA A 7 0.96 8.41 9.24
N THR A 8 -0.34 8.51 9.01
CA THR A 8 -1.37 7.66 9.64
C THR A 8 -2.13 6.90 8.57
N PHE A 9 -2.62 5.71 8.90
CA PHE A 9 -3.53 4.98 8.02
C PHE A 9 -4.82 5.77 7.85
N GLU A 10 -5.23 5.98 6.60
CA GLU A 10 -6.47 6.69 6.26
C GLU A 10 -7.55 5.70 5.80
N ILE A 11 -7.27 4.94 4.74
CA ILE A 11 -8.26 4.06 4.12
C ILE A 11 -7.61 2.94 3.29
N SER A 12 -8.32 1.82 3.16
CA SER A 12 -8.03 0.74 2.22
C SER A 12 -9.16 0.59 1.21
N ILE A 13 -8.84 0.52 -0.07
CA ILE A 13 -9.81 0.55 -1.17
C ILE A 13 -9.63 -0.65 -2.08
N ALA A 14 -10.72 -1.39 -2.31
CA ALA A 14 -10.70 -2.58 -3.17
C ALA A 14 -10.98 -2.28 -4.65
N LYS A 15 -11.67 -1.18 -4.95
CA LYS A 15 -12.12 -0.83 -6.30
C LYS A 15 -11.87 0.65 -6.58
N PRO A 16 -11.48 1.04 -7.81
CA PRO A 16 -11.22 2.43 -8.16
C PRO A 16 -12.39 3.39 -7.85
N GLY A 17 -13.64 2.93 -7.94
CA GLY A 17 -14.81 3.75 -7.60
C GLY A 17 -14.94 4.11 -6.11
N GLY A 18 -14.12 3.52 -5.23
CA GLY A 18 -14.05 3.86 -3.81
C GLY A 18 -12.90 4.81 -3.46
N LEU A 19 -12.19 5.37 -4.44
CA LEU A 19 -11.12 6.33 -4.18
C LEU A 19 -11.68 7.60 -3.52
N PRO A 20 -11.01 8.12 -2.47
CA PRO A 20 -11.38 9.41 -1.91
C PRO A 20 -11.13 10.52 -2.95
N PRO A 21 -11.77 11.69 -2.80
CA PRO A 21 -11.36 12.87 -3.54
C PRO A 21 -9.87 13.14 -3.36
N PRO A 22 -9.16 13.61 -4.40
CA PRO A 22 -7.74 13.89 -4.29
C PRO A 22 -7.49 15.00 -3.27
N ILE A 23 -6.60 14.74 -2.31
CA ILE A 23 -6.18 15.70 -1.29
C ILE A 23 -4.66 15.78 -1.33
N GLY A 24 -4.12 16.96 -1.64
CA GLY A 24 -2.68 17.17 -1.71
C GLY A 24 -1.96 16.30 -2.74
N ALA A 25 -0.66 16.11 -2.55
CA ALA A 25 0.15 15.24 -3.41
C ALA A 25 0.11 13.78 -2.95
N GLU A 26 0.11 12.85 -3.89
CA GLU A 26 0.10 11.41 -3.63
C GLU A 26 1.35 10.74 -4.22
N ILE A 27 2.05 9.93 -3.44
CA ILE A 27 3.22 9.16 -3.86
C ILE A 27 2.86 7.68 -3.82
N ALA A 28 2.73 7.07 -4.99
CA ALA A 28 2.35 5.66 -5.12
C ALA A 28 3.58 4.73 -5.18
N PHE A 29 3.53 3.64 -4.41
CA PHE A 29 4.52 2.57 -4.40
C PHE A 29 3.98 1.39 -5.21
N ALA A 30 4.59 1.12 -6.36
CA ALA A 30 4.29 -0.02 -7.22
C ALA A 30 5.49 -0.97 -7.30
N GLY A 31 5.22 -2.26 -7.48
CA GLY A 31 6.27 -3.28 -7.59
C GLY A 31 5.73 -4.68 -7.36
N ARG A 32 6.54 -5.69 -7.70
CA ARG A 32 6.16 -7.11 -7.54
C ARG A 32 5.73 -7.43 -6.10
N SER A 33 4.93 -8.46 -5.92
CA SER A 33 4.67 -9.02 -4.58
C SER A 33 5.98 -9.38 -3.90
N ASN A 34 6.10 -9.10 -2.61
CA ASN A 34 7.32 -9.26 -1.80
C ASN A 34 8.55 -8.44 -2.25
N ALA A 35 8.39 -7.45 -3.14
CA ALA A 35 9.49 -6.55 -3.52
C ALA A 35 9.93 -5.55 -2.43
N GLY A 36 9.27 -5.53 -1.27
CA GLY A 36 9.64 -4.66 -0.14
C GLY A 36 8.92 -3.32 -0.04
N LYS A 37 7.82 -3.09 -0.79
CA LYS A 37 7.02 -1.84 -0.75
C LYS A 37 6.63 -1.43 0.67
N SER A 38 5.95 -2.31 1.40
CA SER A 38 5.50 -2.04 2.77
C SER A 38 6.66 -1.84 3.74
N SER A 39 7.80 -2.50 3.52
CA SER A 39 9.03 -2.24 4.28
C SER A 39 9.56 -0.83 4.03
N ALA A 40 9.60 -0.38 2.77
CA ALA A 40 10.04 0.97 2.42
C ALA A 40 9.13 2.03 3.06
N ILE A 41 7.81 1.84 3.03
CA ILE A 41 6.85 2.76 3.68
C ILE A 41 7.12 2.83 5.19
N ASN A 42 7.28 1.68 5.86
CA ASN A 42 7.59 1.62 7.29
C ASN A 42 8.92 2.33 7.63
N THR A 43 9.96 2.13 6.81
CA THR A 43 11.25 2.83 6.98
C THR A 43 11.12 4.35 6.78
N LEU A 44 10.41 4.81 5.74
CA LEU A 44 10.22 6.23 5.47
C LEU A 44 9.43 6.93 6.60
N THR A 45 8.43 6.24 7.15
CA THR A 45 7.53 6.79 8.17
C THR A 45 8.03 6.61 9.60
N ASP A 46 9.18 5.96 9.79
CA ASP A 46 9.74 5.60 11.11
C ASP A 46 8.73 4.82 11.97
N HIS A 47 7.99 3.91 11.33
CA HIS A 47 6.94 3.09 11.94
C HIS A 47 7.17 1.60 11.65
N ASN A 48 7.01 0.75 12.66
CA ASN A 48 7.27 -0.68 12.48
C ASN A 48 6.12 -1.47 11.82
N ARG A 49 4.89 -0.94 11.80
CA ARG A 49 3.68 -1.66 11.35
C ARG A 49 2.59 -0.76 10.76
N LEU A 50 2.97 0.36 10.15
CA LEU A 50 2.00 1.23 9.48
C LEU A 50 1.47 0.54 8.22
N ALA A 51 2.37 0.09 7.35
CA ALA A 51 2.06 -0.78 6.23
C ALA A 51 2.26 -2.25 6.62
N PHE A 52 1.25 -3.09 6.39
CA PHE A 52 1.33 -4.51 6.71
C PHE A 52 2.28 -5.24 5.76
N VAL A 53 3.40 -5.72 6.29
CA VAL A 53 4.32 -6.61 5.57
C VAL A 53 3.73 -8.02 5.59
N SER A 54 2.99 -8.41 4.55
CA SER A 54 2.54 -9.80 4.40
C SER A 54 3.64 -10.67 3.80
N LYS A 55 3.93 -11.81 4.42
CA LYS A 55 4.78 -12.87 3.84
C LYS A 55 3.99 -13.80 2.91
N THR A 56 2.66 -13.81 3.03
CA THR A 56 1.75 -14.59 2.18
C THR A 56 1.44 -13.77 0.92
N PRO A 57 1.92 -14.20 -0.25
CA PRO A 57 1.69 -13.46 -1.48
C PRO A 57 0.20 -13.40 -1.87
N GLY A 58 -0.22 -12.37 -2.60
CA GLY A 58 -1.62 -12.22 -3.06
C GLY A 58 -2.60 -11.66 -2.03
N ARG A 59 -2.16 -11.40 -0.79
CA ARG A 59 -3.04 -10.90 0.29
C ARG A 59 -3.40 -9.41 0.17
N THR A 60 -2.55 -8.59 -0.47
CA THR A 60 -2.83 -7.15 -0.64
C THR A 60 -3.51 -6.90 -1.98
N GLN A 61 -4.84 -7.06 -2.02
CA GLN A 61 -5.69 -6.62 -3.15
C GLN A 61 -6.18 -5.18 -2.99
N LEU A 62 -5.85 -4.54 -1.86
CA LEU A 62 -6.32 -3.21 -1.51
C LEU A 62 -5.26 -2.16 -1.83
N ILE A 63 -5.72 -1.00 -2.28
CA ILE A 63 -4.93 0.23 -2.33
C ILE A 63 -4.99 0.85 -0.93
N ASN A 64 -3.85 1.07 -0.27
CA ASN A 64 -3.81 1.64 1.07
C ASN A 64 -3.28 3.07 1.04
N PHE A 65 -3.97 3.99 1.70
CA PHE A 65 -3.56 5.37 1.84
C PHE A 65 -3.01 5.63 3.25
N PHE A 66 -1.86 6.28 3.30
CA PHE A 66 -1.24 6.77 4.53
C PHE A 66 -1.10 8.29 4.46
N ARG A 67 -1.90 9.02 5.22
CA ARG A 67 -2.01 10.48 5.16
C ARG A 67 -1.01 11.14 6.10
N MET A 68 -0.32 12.16 5.61
CA MET A 68 0.53 13.04 6.42
C MET A 68 -0.25 14.27 6.88
N GLN A 69 0.21 14.92 7.95
CA GLN A 69 -0.43 16.14 8.49
C GLN A 69 -0.50 17.30 7.48
N CYS A 70 0.42 17.35 6.51
CA CYS A 70 0.42 18.34 5.44
C CYS A 70 -0.58 18.04 4.30
N GLY A 71 -1.38 16.98 4.42
CA GLY A 71 -2.39 16.59 3.43
C GLY A 71 -1.86 15.69 2.32
N ALA A 72 -0.56 15.56 2.12
CA ALA A 72 -0.02 14.59 1.16
C ALA A 72 -0.15 13.14 1.66
N ALA A 73 -0.10 12.16 0.76
CA ALA A 73 -0.24 10.74 1.09
C ALA A 73 0.84 9.85 0.45
N LEU A 74 1.18 8.77 1.17
CA LEU A 74 1.84 7.61 0.61
C LEU A 74 0.77 6.58 0.25
N VAL A 75 0.86 5.98 -0.94
CA VAL A 75 -0.13 5.03 -1.45
C VAL A 75 0.56 3.69 -1.70
N ASP A 76 0.17 2.63 -0.98
CA ASP A 76 0.64 1.27 -1.23
C ASP A 76 -0.29 0.59 -2.23
N LEU A 77 0.23 0.34 -3.44
CA LEU A 77 -0.52 -0.34 -4.49
C LEU A 77 -0.37 -1.86 -4.36
N PRO A 78 -1.40 -2.63 -4.76
CA PRO A 78 -1.32 -4.08 -4.87
C PRO A 78 -0.07 -4.54 -5.62
N GLY A 79 0.63 -5.54 -5.07
CA GLY A 79 1.78 -6.13 -5.74
C GLY A 79 1.37 -6.93 -6.97
N TYR A 80 2.07 -6.75 -8.09
CA TYR A 80 1.83 -7.53 -9.32
C TYR A 80 2.76 -8.73 -9.44
N GLY A 81 2.48 -9.63 -10.39
CA GLY A 81 3.44 -10.66 -10.82
C GLY A 81 3.72 -11.78 -9.81
N TYR A 82 2.84 -11.98 -8.83
CA TYR A 82 2.74 -13.25 -8.10
C TYR A 82 1.38 -13.87 -8.41
N ALA A 83 1.42 -14.90 -9.25
CA ALA A 83 0.31 -15.78 -9.49
C ALA A 83 0.63 -17.11 -8.78
N GLU A 84 0.15 -17.29 -7.55
CA GLU A 84 -0.38 -18.62 -7.26
C GLU A 84 -1.63 -18.70 -8.12
N VAL A 85 -1.45 -19.21 -9.35
CA VAL A 85 -2.58 -19.74 -10.09
C VAL A 85 -3.15 -20.80 -9.16
N GLN A 86 -4.28 -20.54 -8.51
CA GLN A 86 -5.07 -21.64 -8.02
C GLN A 86 -5.46 -22.43 -9.27
N GLU A 87 -4.77 -23.54 -9.52
CA GLU A 87 -5.24 -24.60 -10.41
C GLU A 87 -6.53 -25.18 -9.80
N LYS A 88 -7.63 -24.42 -9.83
CA LYS A 88 -8.96 -24.89 -9.50
C LYS A 88 -9.99 -24.35 -10.49
N VAL A 89 -9.65 -24.38 -11.78
CA VAL A 89 -10.62 -24.65 -12.84
C VAL A 89 -9.87 -25.37 -13.98
N ARG A 90 -9.60 -26.66 -13.81
CA ARG A 90 -9.62 -27.56 -14.96
C ARG A 90 -11.01 -28.18 -14.94
N LEU A 91 -11.81 -27.81 -15.94
CA LEU A 91 -13.05 -28.51 -16.28
C LEU A 91 -12.75 -29.98 -16.61
#